data_AF-A0A1V4AX80-F1
#
_entry.id   AF-A0A1V4AX80-F1
#
_cell.length_a   1.000
_cell.length_b   1.000
_cell.length_c   1.000
_cell.angle_alpha   90.00
_cell.angle_beta   90.00
_cell.angle_gamma   90.00
#
_symmetry.space_group_name_H-M   'P 1'
#
loop_
_entity.id
_entity.type
_entity.pdbx_description
1 polymer ?
#
loop_
_entity_poly.entity_id
_entity_poly.type
_entity_poly.pdbx_seq_one_letter_code
_entity_poly.pdbx_strand_id
1 'polypeptide(L)'
;MSGIVDNQKDKIIVSSIVALAQGLHFRVIAEGVETKEQLAILKQLECDELQGNLFCQPLSAEVIEKMLWYDKICVDSWHRKLSMLFSEKKQIATSVYL
;
A
#
# COMPACT_ATOMS: atom_id res chain seq x y z
N MET A 1 -1.45 12.55 -7.70
CA MET A 1 -2.38 12.08 -6.65
C MET A 1 -2.97 13.21 -5.78
N SER A 2 -2.40 14.42 -5.78
CA SER A 2 -2.79 15.52 -4.86
C SER A 2 -4.29 15.85 -4.82
N GLY A 3 -4.96 15.89 -5.97
CA GLY A 3 -6.38 16.28 -6.05
C GLY A 3 -7.40 15.22 -5.64
N ILE A 4 -6.98 14.00 -5.27
CA ILE A 4 -7.94 12.94 -4.88
C ILE A 4 -8.74 13.30 -3.61
N VAL A 5 -8.27 14.25 -2.79
CA VAL A 5 -8.94 14.63 -1.53
C VAL A 5 -10.03 15.67 -1.77
N ASP A 6 -9.79 16.66 -2.62
CA ASP A 6 -10.62 17.88 -2.76
C ASP A 6 -11.19 18.10 -4.17
N ASN A 7 -10.68 17.42 -5.20
CA ASN A 7 -11.16 17.54 -6.58
C ASN A 7 -12.05 16.36 -6.98
N GLN A 8 -13.33 16.66 -7.22
CA GLN A 8 -14.32 15.65 -7.61
C GLN A 8 -14.01 14.97 -8.96
N LYS A 9 -13.41 15.69 -9.91
CA LYS A 9 -13.04 15.09 -11.22
C LYS A 9 -11.95 14.04 -11.04
N ASP A 10 -10.95 14.35 -10.21
CA ASP A 10 -9.85 13.43 -9.93
C ASP A 10 -10.36 12.18 -9.21
N LYS A 11 -11.27 12.35 -8.24
CA LYS A 11 -11.95 11.21 -7.57
C LYS A 11 -12.65 10.30 -8.57
N ILE A 12 -13.42 10.87 -9.50
CA ILE A 12 -14.16 10.10 -10.52
C ILE A 12 -13.20 9.37 -11.46
N ILE A 13 -12.12 10.02 -11.89
CA ILE A 13 -11.12 9.41 -12.77
C ILE A 13 -10.46 8.23 -12.07
N VAL A 14 -9.97 8.42 -10.84
CA VAL A 14 -9.30 7.36 -10.07
C VAL A 14 -10.27 6.21 -9.80
N SER A 15 -11.49 6.48 -9.34
CA SER A 15 -12.46 5.41 -9.08
C SER A 15 -12.83 4.63 -10.34
N SER A 16 -12.93 5.30 -11.49
CA SER A 16 -13.24 4.66 -12.77
C SER A 16 -12.10 3.75 -13.23
N ILE A 17 -10.84 4.19 -13.07
CA ILE A 17 -9.67 3.38 -13.41
C ILE A 17 -9.58 2.14 -12.51
N VAL A 18 -9.78 2.31 -11.21
CA VAL A 18 -9.75 1.18 -10.26
C VAL A 18 -10.85 0.18 -10.57
N ALA A 19 -12.10 0.64 -10.77
CA ALA A 19 -13.21 -0.24 -11.14
C ALA A 19 -12.99 -0.98 -12.46
N LEU A 20 -12.43 -0.29 -13.47
CA LEU A 20 -12.07 -0.92 -14.75
C LEU A 20 -11.03 -2.02 -14.56
N ALA A 21 -9.96 -1.74 -13.81
CA ALA A 21 -8.91 -2.71 -13.55
C ALA A 21 -9.42 -3.92 -12.77
N GLN A 22 -10.27 -3.72 -11.76
CA GLN A 22 -10.95 -4.79 -11.03
C GLN A 22 -11.80 -5.67 -11.96
N GLY A 23 -12.57 -5.06 -12.87
CA GLY A 23 -13.36 -5.77 -13.88
C GLY A 23 -12.52 -6.58 -14.87
N LEU A 24 -11.26 -6.21 -15.06
CA LEU A 24 -10.28 -6.92 -15.90
C LEU A 24 -9.35 -7.84 -15.09
N HIS A 25 -9.55 -7.95 -13.78
CA HIS A 25 -8.70 -8.71 -12.85
C HIS A 25 -7.23 -8.27 -12.87
N PHE A 26 -6.97 -6.98 -13.09
CA PHE A 26 -5.64 -6.39 -12.96
C PHE A 26 -5.42 -5.90 -11.53
N ARG A 27 -4.18 -6.03 -11.04
CA ARG A 27 -3.75 -5.36 -9.82
C ARG A 27 -3.42 -3.91 -10.12
N VAL A 28 -3.86 -3.01 -9.25
CA VAL A 28 -3.62 -1.57 -9.35
C VAL A 28 -2.71 -1.11 -8.22
N ILE A 29 -1.65 -0.39 -8.59
CA ILE A 29 -0.83 0.38 -7.66
C ILE A 29 -1.17 1.87 -7.76
N ALA A 30 -1.47 2.49 -6.63
CA ALA A 30 -1.59 3.93 -6.53
C ALA A 30 -0.26 4.54 -6.07
N GLU A 31 0.40 5.26 -6.96
CA GLU A 31 1.66 5.95 -6.68
C GLU A 31 1.45 7.39 -6.20
N GLY A 32 2.39 7.88 -5.39
CA GLY A 32 2.39 9.25 -4.87
C GLY A 32 1.41 9.45 -3.70
N VAL A 33 1.23 8.45 -2.83
CA VAL A 33 0.47 8.58 -1.58
C VAL A 33 1.32 9.29 -0.53
N GLU A 34 0.92 10.51 -0.17
CA GLU A 34 1.68 11.40 0.72
C GLU A 34 0.95 11.68 2.03
N THR A 35 -0.39 11.57 2.06
CA THR A 35 -1.21 11.88 3.24
C THR A 35 -2.14 10.75 3.66
N LYS A 36 -2.56 10.76 4.93
CA LYS A 36 -3.48 9.74 5.48
C LYS A 36 -4.88 9.82 4.86
N GLU A 37 -5.28 11.01 4.43
CA GLU A 37 -6.57 11.25 3.76
C GLU A 37 -6.57 10.59 2.38
N GLN A 38 -5.49 10.72 1.62
CA GLN A 38 -5.31 10.03 0.33
C GLN A 38 -5.34 8.51 0.53
N LEU A 39 -4.59 8.00 1.53
CA LEU A 39 -4.59 6.59 1.93
C LEU A 39 -6.00 6.08 2.24
N ALA A 40 -6.78 6.83 3.02
CA ALA A 40 -8.13 6.44 3.41
C ALA A 40 -9.06 6.30 2.19
N ILE A 41 -8.99 7.25 1.24
CA ILE A 41 -9.78 7.20 0.01
C ILE A 41 -9.36 6.01 -0.86
N LEU A 42 -8.06 5.80 -1.07
CA LEU A 42 -7.56 4.70 -1.91
C LEU A 42 -7.90 3.33 -1.31
N LYS A 43 -7.91 3.21 0.02
CA LYS A 43 -8.40 2.00 0.71
C LYS A 43 -9.90 1.77 0.52
N GLN A 44 -10.71 2.83 0.55
CA GLN A 44 -12.14 2.73 0.28
C GLN A 44 -12.44 2.33 -1.17
N LEU A 45 -11.59 2.73 -2.11
CA LEU A 45 -11.66 2.30 -3.50
C LEU A 45 -11.12 0.88 -3.73
N GLU A 46 -10.65 0.20 -2.68
CA GLU A 46 -10.07 -1.16 -2.77
C GLU A 46 -8.90 -1.25 -3.76
N CYS A 47 -8.03 -0.22 -3.77
CA CYS A 47 -6.78 -0.26 -4.51
C CYS A 47 -5.83 -1.29 -3.89
N ASP A 48 -5.24 -2.17 -4.71
CA ASP A 48 -4.47 -3.33 -4.24
C ASP A 48 -3.17 -2.92 -3.54
N GLU A 49 -2.44 -1.98 -4.14
CA GLU A 49 -1.09 -1.62 -3.74
C GLU A 49 -0.94 -0.10 -3.67
N LEU A 50 -0.11 0.38 -2.75
CA LEU A 50 0.03 1.80 -2.44
C LEU A 50 1.51 2.15 -2.29
N GLN A 51 1.95 3.20 -2.97
CA GLN A 51 3.32 3.68 -2.89
C GLN A 51 3.35 5.19 -2.70
N GLY A 52 4.23 5.66 -1.81
CA GLY A 52 4.52 7.09 -1.69
C GLY A 52 5.21 7.49 -0.39
N ASN A 53 5.49 8.78 -0.30
CA ASN A 53 6.24 9.40 0.79
C ASN A 53 5.56 9.29 2.17
N LEU A 54 4.27 8.95 2.21
CA LEU A 54 3.57 8.62 3.45
C LEU A 54 4.21 7.41 4.16
N PHE A 55 4.71 6.44 3.38
CA PHE A 55 5.31 5.21 3.90
C PHE A 55 6.81 5.35 4.07
N CYS A 56 7.48 5.82 3.02
CA CYS A 56 8.92 6.01 3.01
C CYS A 56 9.32 7.00 1.91
N GLN A 57 10.34 7.81 2.18
CA GLN A 57 11.04 8.57 1.14
C GLN A 57 11.89 7.61 0.28
N PRO A 58 12.29 7.98 -0.93
CA PRO A 58 13.27 7.22 -1.69
C PRO A 58 14.54 6.96 -0.86
N LEU A 59 14.95 5.70 -0.77
CA LEU A 59 16.09 5.27 0.02
C LEU A 59 17.27 4.89 -0.88
N SER A 60 18.49 4.95 -0.35
CA SER A 60 19.65 4.42 -1.07
C SER A 60 19.58 2.89 -1.15
N ALA A 61 20.27 2.33 -2.15
CA ALA A 61 20.35 0.89 -2.31
C ALA A 61 20.89 0.19 -1.06
N GLU A 62 21.89 0.76 -0.37
CA GLU A 62 22.45 0.13 0.84
C GLU A 62 21.44 0.09 1.99
N VAL A 63 20.54 1.08 2.09
CA VAL A 63 19.50 1.12 3.12
C VAL A 63 18.43 0.08 2.81
N ILE A 64 17.96 0.00 1.55
CA ILE A 64 16.98 -1.00 1.13
C ILE A 64 17.55 -2.41 1.34
N GLU A 65 18.80 -2.66 0.95
CA GLU A 65 19.46 -3.94 1.16
C GLU A 65 19.43 -4.34 2.64
N LYS A 66 19.86 -3.44 3.55
CA LYS A 66 19.80 -3.71 4.99
C LYS A 66 18.39 -3.99 5.50
N MET A 67 17.37 -3.28 5.01
CA MET A 67 15.97 -3.52 5.38
C MET A 67 15.50 -4.91 4.92
N LEU A 68 15.79 -5.29 3.68
CA LEU A 68 15.44 -6.61 3.13
C LEU A 68 16.13 -7.74 3.89
N TRP A 69 17.36 -7.54 4.36
CA TRP A 69 18.07 -8.52 5.20
C TRP A 69 17.53 -8.58 6.63
N TYR A 70 17.13 -7.46 7.23
CA TYR A 70 16.53 -7.43 8.58
C TYR A 70 15.14 -8.09 8.61
N ASP A 71 14.34 -7.90 7.56
CA ASP A 71 13.05 -8.57 7.42
C ASP A 71 13.20 -10.09 7.28
N LYS A 72 14.28 -10.62 6.67
CA LYS A 72 14.53 -12.07 6.61
C LYS A 72 14.80 -12.71 7.97
N ILE A 73 15.38 -12.00 8.92
CA ILE A 73 15.54 -12.48 10.32
C ILE A 73 14.17 -12.55 11.04
N CYS A 74 13.19 -11.82 10.50
CA CYS A 74 11.85 -11.69 11.02
C CYS A 74 10.84 -12.66 10.38
N VAL A 75 11.02 -13.15 9.14
CA VAL A 75 10.07 -14.13 8.55
C VAL A 75 10.03 -15.44 9.35
N ASP A 76 11.15 -15.86 9.95
CA ASP A 76 11.22 -17.08 10.76
C ASP A 76 10.77 -16.89 12.23
N SER A 77 10.64 -15.65 12.71
CA SER A 77 10.32 -15.32 14.12
C SER A 77 8.99 -14.54 14.30
N TRP A 78 8.52 -13.85 13.27
CA TRP A 78 7.27 -13.06 13.31
C TRP A 78 6.00 -13.92 13.31
N HIS A 79 6.09 -15.20 12.92
CA HIS A 79 4.96 -16.14 13.04
C HIS A 79 4.56 -16.42 14.50
N ARG A 80 5.44 -16.22 15.49
CA ARG A 80 5.16 -16.58 16.89
C ARG A 80 4.70 -15.45 17.80
N LYS A 81 4.89 -14.18 17.43
CA LYS A 81 4.56 -13.06 18.31
C LYS A 81 3.41 -12.16 17.84
N LEU A 82 2.99 -12.28 16.58
CA LEU A 82 1.83 -11.53 16.05
C LEU A 82 0.50 -12.28 16.15
N SER A 83 0.52 -13.59 16.39
CA SER A 83 -0.68 -14.39 16.68
C SER A 83 -1.36 -14.01 18.01
N MET A 84 -0.67 -13.29 18.90
CA MET A 84 -1.26 -12.78 20.15
C MET A 84 -1.80 -11.34 20.06
N LEU A 85 -1.47 -10.58 19.01
CA LEU A 85 -1.86 -9.15 18.89
C LEU A 85 -2.84 -8.86 17.74
N PHE A 86 -3.04 -9.80 16.81
CA PHE A 86 -4.02 -9.67 15.74
C PHE A 86 -4.94 -10.89 15.70
N SER A 87 -5.88 -10.97 16.65
CA SER A 87 -6.97 -11.94 16.61
C SER A 87 -8.05 -11.61 15.56
N GLU A 88 -8.10 -10.40 14.96
CA GLU A 88 -9.31 -10.03 14.20
C GLU A 88 -9.17 -9.23 12.90
N LYS A 89 -7.98 -8.89 12.38
CA LYS A 89 -7.92 -8.20 11.07
C LYS A 89 -6.87 -8.79 10.14
N LYS A 90 -7.29 -9.86 9.44
CA LYS A 90 -6.80 -10.18 8.09
C LYS A 90 -6.95 -8.95 7.21
N GLN A 91 -6.08 -8.85 6.21
CA GLN A 91 -6.15 -7.92 5.06
C GLN A 91 -5.34 -6.63 5.18
N ILE A 92 -4.03 -6.76 5.39
CA ILE A 92 -3.05 -5.96 4.62
C ILE A 92 -1.77 -6.78 4.49
N ALA A 93 -1.75 -7.71 3.52
CA ALA A 93 -0.54 -8.46 3.19
C ALA A 93 0.17 -7.72 2.05
N THR A 94 1.21 -6.98 2.44
CA THR A 94 2.52 -6.92 1.78
C THR A 94 2.55 -7.14 0.26
N SER A 95 2.56 -6.06 -0.51
CA SER A 95 3.28 -6.02 -1.79
C SER A 95 4.40 -4.99 -1.67
N VAL A 96 5.55 -5.49 -1.24
CA VAL A 96 6.87 -4.89 -1.49
C VAL A 96 7.76 -6.04 -1.98
N TYR A 97 7.30 -6.76 -2.99
CA TYR A 97 8.06 -7.79 -3.70
C TYR A 97 7.48 -7.98 -5.10
N LEU A 98 7.64 -6.96 -5.95
CA LEU A 98 7.95 -7.08 -7.38
C LEU A 98 8.74 -5.84 -7.80
#